data_AF-A0A8T2PMF6-F1
#
_entry.id   AF-A0A8T2PMF6-F1
#
_cell.length_a   1.000
_cell.length_b   1.000
_cell.length_c   1.000
_cell.angle_alpha   90.00
_cell.angle_beta   90.00
_cell.angle_gamma   90.00
#
_symmetry.space_group_name_H-M   'P 1'
#
loop_
_entity.id
_entity.type
_entity.pdbx_description
1 polymer ?
#
loop_
_entity_poly.entity_id
_entity_poly.type
_entity_poly.pdbx_seq_one_letter_code
_entity_poly.pdbx_strand_id
1 'polypeptide(L)'
;MMNDPAADLPFFYGSISRSEAEDYLKLAGMSDGLFLLRQCLRSLGGYVLSLVWNLQFHHYSVEKQMNGTYCVSGGKPHCGPAELCEYYSKDADGLVITLRKPCLRPADTPVRAGVFDSLRDNMLREYVRQTWNLEGEAMEQAIISQAPQLEKLIATTAHEKMPWFHGKIERQEGERRLYSGAQPDGKFL
;
A
#
# COMPACT_ATOMS: atom_id res chain seq x y z
N MET A 1 1.03 13.87 8.98
CA MET A 1 0.70 12.70 8.15
C MET A 1 1.93 11.83 8.10
N MET A 2 1.86 10.57 8.51
CA MET A 2 3.02 9.68 8.37
C MET A 2 3.12 9.30 6.89
N ASN A 3 4.23 9.70 6.28
CA ASN A 3 4.47 9.50 4.85
C ASN A 3 4.55 8.00 4.54
N ASP A 4 4.09 7.60 3.34
CA ASP A 4 4.41 6.29 2.77
C ASP A 4 5.90 5.98 2.99
N PRO A 5 6.28 4.78 3.46
CA PRO A 5 7.69 4.43 3.70
C PRO A 5 8.61 4.62 2.49
N ALA A 6 8.05 4.68 1.28
CA ALA A 6 8.76 4.96 0.05
C ALA A 6 8.71 6.45 -0.38
N ALA A 7 8.00 7.33 0.32
CA ALA A 7 7.73 8.71 -0.11
C ALA A 7 9.02 9.51 -0.37
N ASP A 8 10.04 9.30 0.46
CA ASP A 8 11.32 10.00 0.36
C ASP A 8 12.27 9.35 -0.66
N LEU A 9 11.91 8.19 -1.23
CA LEU A 9 12.70 7.55 -2.27
C LEU A 9 12.54 8.33 -3.58
N PRO A 10 13.64 8.82 -4.18
CA PRO A 10 13.57 9.67 -5.37
C PRO A 10 13.13 8.90 -6.62
N PHE A 11 13.07 7.57 -6.57
CA PHE A 11 12.61 6.69 -7.65
C PHE A 11 11.23 6.06 -7.37
N PHE A 12 10.53 6.52 -6.33
CA PHE A 12 9.15 6.10 -6.05
C PHE A 12 8.15 7.04 -6.76
N TYR A 13 7.17 6.54 -7.49
CA TYR A 13 6.24 7.40 -8.24
C TYR A 13 4.83 7.49 -7.64
N GLY A 14 4.56 6.76 -6.56
CA GLY A 14 3.21 6.65 -6.02
C GLY A 14 2.30 5.81 -6.93
N SER A 15 1.01 6.17 -6.99
CA SER A 15 -0.04 5.47 -7.72
C SER A 15 -0.05 5.73 -9.23
N ILE A 16 1.06 5.46 -9.91
CA ILE A 16 1.11 5.46 -11.38
C ILE A 16 0.71 4.09 -11.96
N SER A 17 0.15 4.11 -13.17
CA SER A 17 -0.19 2.90 -13.90
C SER A 17 1.05 2.14 -14.39
N ARG A 18 0.83 0.91 -14.89
CA ARG A 18 1.89 0.13 -15.52
C ARG A 18 2.45 0.84 -16.76
N SER A 19 1.60 1.35 -17.63
CA SER A 19 2.01 2.02 -18.87
C SER A 19 2.83 3.28 -18.58
N GLU A 20 2.42 4.09 -17.61
CA GLU A 20 3.20 5.29 -17.22
C GLU A 20 4.58 4.93 -16.68
N ALA A 21 4.69 3.85 -15.90
CA ALA A 21 5.98 3.35 -15.42
C ALA A 21 6.88 2.94 -16.59
N GLU A 22 6.34 2.20 -17.57
CA GLU A 22 7.07 1.82 -18.77
C GLU A 22 7.52 3.06 -19.56
N ASP A 23 6.70 4.09 -19.67
CA ASP A 23 7.06 5.34 -20.37
C ASP A 23 8.18 6.11 -19.67
N TYR A 24 8.17 6.19 -18.33
CA TYR A 24 9.30 6.77 -17.59
C TYR A 24 10.60 5.97 -17.82
N LEU A 25 10.53 4.64 -17.81
CA LEU A 25 11.69 3.77 -18.07
C LEU A 25 12.21 3.93 -19.52
N LYS A 26 11.31 4.13 -20.50
CA LYS A 26 11.69 4.46 -21.89
C LYS A 26 12.46 5.76 -21.97
N LEU A 27 11.91 6.82 -21.38
CA LEU A 27 12.52 8.16 -21.38
C LEU A 27 13.88 8.17 -20.67
N ALA A 28 14.05 7.34 -19.64
CA ALA A 28 15.31 7.20 -18.91
C ALA A 28 16.36 6.30 -19.59
N GLY A 29 16.06 5.76 -20.78
CA GLY A 29 17.04 5.18 -21.70
C GLY A 29 17.09 3.65 -21.75
N MET A 30 16.16 2.93 -21.11
CA MET A 30 16.01 1.47 -21.26
C MET A 30 17.27 0.63 -20.97
N SER A 31 18.20 1.14 -20.16
CA SER A 31 19.42 0.40 -19.82
C SER A 31 19.09 -0.78 -18.90
N ASP A 32 19.76 -1.92 -19.08
CA ASP A 32 19.61 -3.08 -18.20
C ASP A 32 19.84 -2.73 -16.71
N GLY A 33 18.89 -3.15 -15.87
CA GLY A 33 18.87 -2.84 -14.44
C GLY A 33 18.39 -1.43 -14.11
N LEU A 34 17.86 -0.67 -15.07
CA LEU A 34 17.10 0.56 -14.82
C LEU A 34 15.78 0.19 -14.15
N PHE A 35 15.41 0.89 -13.07
CA PHE A 35 14.21 0.53 -12.31
C PHE A 35 13.51 1.73 -11.66
N LEU A 36 12.25 1.57 -11.32
CA LEU A 36 11.49 2.47 -10.45
C LEU A 36 10.55 1.69 -9.53
N LEU A 37 10.09 2.35 -8.48
CA LEU A 37 9.10 1.81 -7.55
C LEU A 37 7.78 2.57 -7.72
N ARG A 38 6.65 1.86 -7.62
CA ARG A 38 5.32 2.47 -7.64
C ARG A 38 4.38 1.75 -6.68
N GLN A 39 3.28 2.37 -6.31
CA GLN A 39 2.27 1.77 -5.44
C GLN A 39 1.52 0.65 -6.19
N CYS A 40 1.15 -0.41 -5.48
CA CYS A 40 0.30 -1.45 -6.04
C CYS A 40 -1.16 -1.03 -5.95
N LEU A 41 -1.82 -0.86 -7.10
CA LEU A 41 -3.25 -0.49 -7.15
C LEU A 41 -4.21 -1.62 -6.73
N ARG A 42 -3.69 -2.84 -6.48
CA ARG A 42 -4.49 -4.01 -6.10
C ARG A 42 -4.19 -4.53 -4.69
N SER A 43 -3.21 -3.95 -4.00
CA SER A 43 -2.79 -4.41 -2.68
C SER A 43 -2.47 -3.22 -1.78
N LEU A 44 -3.23 -3.10 -0.69
CA LEU A 44 -3.10 -2.00 0.25
C LEU A 44 -1.72 -2.03 0.91
N GLY A 45 -0.95 -0.95 0.74
CA GLY A 45 0.40 -0.82 1.29
C GLY A 45 1.48 -1.64 0.57
N GLY A 46 1.13 -2.36 -0.49
CA GLY A 46 2.08 -3.04 -1.36
C GLY A 46 2.65 -2.12 -2.45
N TYR A 47 3.74 -2.54 -3.07
CA TYR A 47 4.41 -1.84 -4.16
C TYR A 47 4.51 -2.72 -5.41
N VAL A 48 5.00 -2.13 -6.50
CA VAL A 48 5.47 -2.84 -7.68
C VAL A 48 6.84 -2.30 -8.06
N LEU A 49 7.83 -3.20 -8.09
CA LEU A 49 9.16 -2.93 -8.62
C LEU A 49 9.12 -3.13 -10.14
N SER A 50 9.33 -2.05 -10.90
CA SER A 50 9.34 -2.09 -12.37
C SER A 50 10.78 -1.90 -12.85
N LEU A 51 11.31 -2.81 -13.66
CA LEU A 51 12.69 -2.78 -14.12
C LEU A 51 12.84 -3.14 -15.59
N VAL A 52 13.95 -2.73 -16.21
CA VAL A 52 14.31 -3.03 -17.59
C VAL A 52 15.40 -4.09 -17.67
N TRP A 53 15.21 -5.05 -18.56
CA TRP A 53 16.24 -6.02 -18.94
C TRP A 53 16.04 -6.45 -20.39
N ASN A 54 17.09 -6.48 -21.20
CA ASN A 54 17.03 -6.84 -22.62
C ASN A 54 15.97 -6.04 -23.41
N LEU A 55 15.85 -4.74 -23.11
CA LEU A 55 14.85 -3.82 -23.69
C LEU A 55 13.39 -4.24 -23.43
N GLN A 56 13.14 -5.11 -22.44
CA GLN A 56 11.81 -5.52 -21.98
C GLN A 56 11.54 -5.02 -20.57
N PHE A 57 10.26 -4.83 -20.25
CA PHE A 57 9.82 -4.42 -18.91
C PHE A 57 9.45 -5.65 -18.08
N HIS A 58 9.94 -5.67 -16.85
CA HIS A 58 9.61 -6.67 -15.84
C HIS A 58 8.99 -5.98 -14.63
N HIS A 59 7.88 -6.53 -14.12
CA HIS A 59 7.15 -5.96 -12.99
C HIS A 59 6.97 -7.01 -11.90
N TYR A 60 7.47 -6.72 -10.71
CA TYR A 60 7.42 -7.60 -9.56
C TYR A 60 6.52 -7.00 -8.49
N SER A 61 5.47 -7.72 -8.10
CA SER A 61 4.66 -7.34 -6.96
C SER A 61 5.49 -7.45 -5.69
N VAL A 62 5.45 -6.39 -4.87
CA VAL A 62 6.05 -6.34 -3.54
C VAL A 62 4.90 -6.30 -2.54
N GLU A 63 4.77 -7.35 -1.77
CA GLU A 63 3.66 -7.54 -0.82
C GLU A 63 4.08 -7.07 0.57
N LYS A 64 3.20 -6.29 1.22
CA LYS A 64 3.33 -5.96 2.63
C LYS A 64 2.78 -7.11 3.46
N GLN A 65 3.63 -7.66 4.32
CA GLN A 65 3.32 -8.76 5.22
C GLN A 65 2.63 -8.25 6.49
N MET A 66 1.92 -9.14 7.20
CA MET A 66 1.21 -8.81 8.45
C MET A 66 2.14 -8.31 9.57
N ASN A 67 3.40 -8.75 9.56
CA ASN A 67 4.43 -8.29 10.50
C ASN A 67 5.05 -6.93 10.10
N GLY A 68 4.58 -6.30 9.02
CA GLY A 68 5.06 -5.02 8.52
C GLY A 68 6.23 -5.08 7.53
N THR A 69 6.79 -6.26 7.28
CA THR A 69 7.88 -6.45 6.30
C THR A 69 7.37 -6.48 4.86
N TYR A 70 8.28 -6.37 3.90
CA TYR A 70 8.00 -6.32 2.47
C TYR A 70 8.79 -7.42 1.75
N CYS A 71 8.15 -8.16 0.83
CA CYS A 71 8.85 -9.14 0.00
C CYS A 71 8.31 -9.15 -1.42
N VAL A 72 9.17 -9.43 -2.40
CA VAL A 72 8.72 -9.93 -3.70
C VAL A 72 8.12 -11.32 -3.49
N SER A 73 7.08 -11.70 -4.24
CA SER A 73 6.41 -13.00 -4.08
C SER A 73 7.43 -14.16 -4.11
N GLY A 74 7.49 -14.94 -3.02
CA GLY A 74 8.45 -16.05 -2.86
C GLY A 74 9.88 -15.65 -2.47
N GLY A 75 10.16 -14.35 -2.32
CA GLY A 75 11.46 -13.81 -1.92
C GLY A 75 11.59 -13.59 -0.40
N LYS A 76 12.71 -12.97 0.00
CA LYS A 76 13.00 -12.68 1.40
C LYS A 76 12.23 -11.46 1.91
N PRO A 77 11.85 -11.44 3.20
CA PRO A 77 11.24 -10.27 3.82
C PRO A 77 12.28 -9.19 4.14
N HIS A 78 11.90 -7.93 3.93
CA HIS A 78 12.71 -6.73 4.17
C HIS A 78 11.95 -5.74 5.07
N CYS A 79 12.65 -4.96 5.87
CA CYS A 79 12.03 -4.02 6.81
C CYS A 79 11.30 -2.87 6.11
N GLY A 80 11.69 -2.53 4.88
CA GLY A 80 11.11 -1.43 4.12
C GLY A 80 11.44 -1.52 2.62
N PRO A 81 10.81 -0.66 1.81
CA PRO A 81 11.05 -0.60 0.37
C PRO A 81 12.49 -0.17 0.04
N ALA A 82 13.12 0.67 0.88
CA ALA A 82 14.50 1.10 0.71
C ALA A 82 15.47 -0.09 0.85
N GLU A 83 15.35 -0.86 1.93
CA GLU A 83 16.18 -2.03 2.22
C GLU A 83 15.97 -3.14 1.17
N LEU A 84 14.73 -3.30 0.69
CA LEU A 84 14.40 -4.22 -0.39
C LEU A 84 15.17 -3.82 -1.67
N CYS A 85 15.10 -2.56 -2.09
CA CYS A 85 15.83 -2.09 -3.26
C CYS A 85 17.35 -2.19 -3.09
N GLU A 86 17.88 -1.90 -1.90
CA GLU A 86 19.31 -2.05 -1.63
C GLU A 86 19.76 -3.51 -1.74
N TYR A 87 18.98 -4.45 -1.20
CA TYR A 87 19.26 -5.88 -1.28
C TYR A 87 19.30 -6.34 -2.75
N TYR A 88 18.26 -6.03 -3.52
CA TYR A 88 18.16 -6.43 -4.92
C TYR A 88 19.16 -5.71 -5.85
N SER A 89 19.83 -4.67 -5.36
CA SER A 89 20.97 -4.05 -6.05
C SER A 89 22.25 -4.89 -5.96
N LYS A 90 22.36 -5.74 -4.93
CA LYS A 90 23.54 -6.59 -4.66
C LYS A 90 23.34 -8.02 -5.17
N ASP A 91 22.13 -8.56 -5.04
CA ASP A 91 21.79 -9.92 -5.45
C ASP A 91 20.44 -9.92 -6.18
N ALA A 92 20.35 -10.60 -7.32
CA ALA A 92 19.11 -10.65 -8.09
C ALA A 92 18.06 -11.53 -7.40
N ASP A 93 18.47 -12.58 -6.67
CA ASP A 93 17.60 -13.46 -5.86
C ASP A 93 16.20 -13.72 -6.47
N GLY A 94 16.18 -14.19 -7.73
CA GLY A 94 14.97 -14.49 -8.51
C GLY A 94 14.47 -13.39 -9.45
N LEU A 95 14.98 -12.17 -9.37
CA LEU A 95 14.80 -11.14 -10.40
C LEU A 95 15.59 -11.50 -11.66
N VAL A 96 15.17 -10.97 -12.81
CA VAL A 96 15.90 -11.17 -14.07
C VAL A 96 17.30 -10.54 -14.09
N ILE A 97 17.51 -9.50 -13.27
CA ILE A 97 18.79 -8.81 -13.11
C ILE A 97 18.82 -8.05 -11.78
N THR A 98 20.02 -7.76 -11.26
CA THR A 98 20.18 -6.83 -10.13
C THR A 98 19.73 -5.42 -10.50
N LEU A 99 19.25 -4.68 -9.49
CA LEU A 99 18.95 -3.26 -9.63
C LEU A 99 20.24 -2.47 -9.76
N ARG A 100 20.36 -1.66 -10.82
CA ARG A 100 21.61 -0.94 -11.14
C ARG A 100 21.44 0.56 -11.09
N LYS A 101 20.43 1.08 -11.80
CA LYS A 101 20.21 2.52 -11.93
C LYS A 101 18.77 2.86 -11.55
N PRO A 102 18.54 3.67 -10.51
CA PRO A 102 17.20 4.17 -10.25
C PRO A 102 16.79 5.16 -11.34
N CYS A 103 15.57 5.00 -11.85
CA CYS A 103 14.87 5.99 -12.66
C CYS A 103 14.30 7.03 -11.70
N LEU A 104 15.04 8.13 -11.56
CA LEU A 104 14.67 9.20 -10.64
C LEU A 104 13.44 9.94 -11.18
N ARG A 105 12.49 10.19 -10.29
CA ARG A 105 11.33 11.04 -10.52
C ARG A 105 11.81 12.46 -10.83
N PRO A 106 11.30 13.11 -11.89
CA PRO A 106 11.60 14.50 -12.17
C PRO A 106 11.28 15.39 -10.96
N ALA A 107 12.09 16.42 -10.72
CA ALA A 107 11.97 17.26 -9.52
C ALA A 107 10.63 18.02 -9.41
N ASP A 108 10.01 18.30 -10.55
CA ASP A 108 8.70 18.95 -10.69
C ASP A 108 7.52 17.98 -10.63
N THR A 109 7.79 16.67 -10.59
CA THR A 109 6.75 15.64 -10.53
C THR A 109 6.58 15.16 -9.09
N PRO A 110 5.45 15.50 -8.42
CA PRO A 110 5.18 14.99 -7.07
C PRO A 110 4.86 13.48 -7.09
N VAL A 111 4.98 12.84 -5.93
CA VAL A 111 4.49 11.47 -5.74
C VAL A 111 2.98 11.46 -5.98
N ARG A 112 2.49 10.58 -6.85
CA ARG A 112 1.07 10.53 -7.17
C ARG A 112 0.28 9.86 -6.04
N ALA A 113 -0.66 10.59 -5.45
CA ALA A 113 -1.60 10.03 -4.48
C ALA A 113 -2.57 9.03 -5.14
N GLY A 114 -2.87 7.94 -4.45
CA GLY A 114 -3.80 6.90 -4.88
C GLY A 114 -5.10 6.83 -4.08
N VAL A 115 -6.02 5.99 -4.55
CA VAL A 115 -7.29 5.70 -3.86
C VAL A 115 -7.07 5.11 -2.47
N PHE A 116 -5.99 4.35 -2.28
CA PHE A 116 -5.66 3.80 -0.97
C PHE A 116 -5.19 4.84 0.03
N ASP A 117 -4.66 5.98 -0.43
CA ASP A 117 -4.21 7.04 0.47
C ASP A 117 -5.41 7.79 1.04
N SER A 118 -6.40 8.11 0.20
CA SER A 118 -7.66 8.69 0.67
C SER A 118 -8.47 7.71 1.52
N LEU A 119 -8.49 6.42 1.16
CA LEU A 119 -9.17 5.40 1.97
C LEU A 119 -8.55 5.29 3.38
N ARG A 120 -7.21 5.26 3.47
CA ARG A 120 -6.51 5.20 4.76
C ARG A 120 -6.84 6.41 5.63
N ASP A 121 -6.79 7.61 5.05
CA ASP A 121 -7.09 8.84 5.78
C ASP A 121 -8.54 8.87 6.27
N ASN A 122 -9.49 8.49 5.41
CA ASN A 122 -10.90 8.38 5.78
C ASN A 122 -11.13 7.37 6.91
N MET A 123 -10.52 6.19 6.83
CA MET A 123 -10.62 5.17 7.88
C MET A 123 -10.10 5.67 9.23
N LEU A 124 -8.96 6.38 9.24
CA LEU A 124 -8.40 6.97 10.44
C LEU A 124 -9.33 8.02 11.06
N ARG A 125 -9.86 8.92 10.23
CA ARG A 125 -10.81 9.95 10.65
C ARG A 125 -12.08 9.36 11.23
N GLU A 126 -12.68 8.38 10.55
CA GLU A 126 -13.88 7.70 11.03
C GLU A 126 -13.63 6.96 12.34
N TYR A 127 -12.49 6.26 12.46
CA TYR A 127 -12.15 5.55 13.68
C TYR A 127 -11.97 6.49 14.88
N VAL A 128 -11.25 7.61 14.70
CA VAL A 128 -11.07 8.64 15.73
C VAL A 128 -12.41 9.26 16.13
N ARG A 129 -13.26 9.56 15.15
CA ARG A 129 -14.60 10.11 15.41
C ARG A 129 -15.45 9.15 16.23
N GLN A 130 -15.50 7.87 15.86
CA GLN A 130 -16.32 6.88 16.56
C GLN A 130 -15.77 6.52 17.94
N THR A 131 -14.45 6.46 18.09
CA THR A 131 -13.82 6.00 19.34
C THR A 131 -13.73 7.10 20.38
N TRP A 132 -13.49 8.35 19.96
CA TRP A 132 -13.22 9.47 20.87
C TRP A 132 -14.16 10.67 20.69
N ASN A 133 -15.10 10.62 19.74
CA ASN A 133 -16.03 11.72 19.46
C ASN A 133 -15.34 13.07 19.22
N LEU A 134 -14.15 13.02 18.62
CA LEU A 134 -13.38 14.21 18.23
C LEU A 134 -13.82 14.67 16.83
N GLU A 135 -13.82 15.98 16.62
CA GLU A 135 -14.08 16.62 15.32
C GLU A 135 -13.20 17.86 15.14
N GLY A 136 -13.12 18.37 13.91
CA GLY A 136 -12.37 19.57 13.57
C GLY A 136 -10.88 19.46 13.92
N GLU A 137 -10.30 20.55 14.39
CA GLU A 137 -8.86 20.66 14.68
C GLU A 137 -8.38 19.65 15.74
N ALA A 138 -9.22 19.31 16.72
CA ALA A 138 -8.88 18.31 17.73
C ALA A 138 -8.71 16.91 17.13
N MET A 139 -9.51 16.55 16.12
CA MET A 139 -9.34 15.32 15.36
C MET A 139 -8.02 15.35 14.58
N GLU A 140 -7.73 16.44 13.86
CA GLU A 140 -6.50 16.55 13.07
C GLU A 140 -5.25 16.38 13.95
N GLN A 141 -5.22 17.03 15.11
CA GLN A 141 -4.09 16.93 16.04
C GLN A 141 -3.94 15.52 16.60
N ALA A 142 -5.04 14.83 16.89
CA ALA A 142 -5.02 13.43 17.32
C ALA A 142 -4.47 12.51 16.21
N ILE A 143 -4.91 12.70 14.96
CA ILE A 143 -4.41 11.91 13.82
C ILE A 143 -2.93 12.18 13.58
N ILE A 144 -2.50 13.45 13.57
CA ILE A 144 -1.09 13.81 13.36
C ILE A 144 -0.19 13.20 14.43
N SER A 145 -0.62 13.19 15.69
CA SER A 145 0.18 12.70 16.82
C SER A 145 0.14 11.18 17.01
N GLN A 146 -0.97 10.51 16.65
CA GLN A 146 -1.22 9.08 16.96
C GLN A 146 -1.40 8.18 15.72
N ALA A 147 -1.23 8.71 14.49
CA ALA A 147 -1.42 7.94 13.25
C ALA A 147 -0.79 6.54 13.25
N PRO A 148 0.50 6.34 13.63
CA PRO A 148 1.11 5.01 13.57
C PRO A 148 0.41 3.98 14.47
N GLN A 149 0.05 4.39 15.69
CA GLN A 149 -0.65 3.52 16.65
C GLN A 149 -2.08 3.24 16.19
N LEU A 150 -2.77 4.26 15.68
CA LEU A 150 -4.13 4.15 15.14
C LEU A 150 -4.19 3.19 13.95
N GLU A 151 -3.26 3.31 13.00
CA GLU A 151 -3.19 2.40 11.84
C GLU A 151 -2.97 0.95 12.27
N LYS A 152 -2.06 0.72 13.23
CA LYS A 152 -1.83 -0.63 13.76
C LYS A 152 -3.10 -1.20 14.41
N LEU A 153 -3.82 -0.39 15.16
CA LEU A 153 -5.07 -0.79 15.81
C LEU A 153 -6.17 -1.09 14.78
N ILE A 154 -6.31 -0.24 13.76
CA ILE A 154 -7.24 -0.43 12.65
C ILE A 154 -6.93 -1.72 11.90
N ALA A 155 -5.67 -1.98 11.61
CA ALA A 155 -5.22 -3.16 10.88
C ALA A 155 -5.38 -4.47 11.66
N THR A 156 -5.52 -4.44 12.99
CA THR A 156 -5.47 -5.65 13.83
C THR A 156 -6.80 -5.97 14.51
N THR A 157 -7.38 -5.03 15.26
CA THR A 157 -8.51 -5.34 16.17
C THR A 157 -9.69 -4.40 16.03
N ALA A 158 -9.61 -3.32 15.26
CA ALA A 158 -10.72 -2.37 15.15
C ALA A 158 -12.00 -3.01 14.60
N HIS A 159 -11.87 -3.94 13.66
CA HIS A 159 -13.00 -4.67 13.08
C HIS A 159 -13.87 -5.36 14.14
N GLU A 160 -13.28 -5.82 15.25
CA GLU A 160 -14.01 -6.48 16.34
C GLU A 160 -15.02 -5.57 17.05
N LYS A 161 -14.82 -4.25 16.98
CA LYS A 161 -15.71 -3.25 17.58
C LYS A 161 -16.72 -2.68 16.59
N MET A 162 -16.66 -3.09 15.32
CA MET A 162 -17.50 -2.52 14.28
C MET A 162 -18.92 -3.11 14.33
N PRO A 163 -19.96 -2.31 14.10
CA PRO A 163 -21.35 -2.77 14.21
C PRO A 163 -21.71 -3.83 13.16
N TRP A 164 -20.96 -3.88 12.06
CA TRP A 164 -21.11 -4.88 11.00
C TRP A 164 -20.34 -6.17 11.28
N PHE A 165 -19.51 -6.27 12.31
CA PHE A 165 -18.77 -7.49 12.62
C PHE A 165 -19.47 -8.28 13.72
N HIS A 166 -19.72 -9.56 13.46
CA HIS A 166 -20.47 -10.42 14.38
C HIS A 166 -19.64 -11.54 15.00
N GLY A 167 -18.31 -11.48 14.90
CA GLY A 167 -17.42 -12.49 15.45
C GLY A 167 -17.57 -13.84 14.76
N LYS A 168 -17.44 -14.93 15.54
CA LYS A 168 -17.56 -16.30 15.03
C LYS A 168 -19.02 -16.72 15.02
N ILE A 169 -19.73 -16.41 13.94
CA ILE A 169 -21.08 -16.95 13.68
C ILE A 169 -21.02 -18.03 12.61
N GLU A 170 -21.93 -18.99 12.70
CA GLU A 170 -22.10 -20.00 11.66
C GLU A 170 -22.77 -19.40 10.43
N ARG A 171 -22.53 -20.01 9.27
CA ARG A 171 -23.13 -19.59 8.00
C ARG A 171 -24.65 -19.46 8.08
N GLN A 172 -25.32 -20.44 8.69
CA GLN A 172 -26.78 -20.45 8.82
C GLN A 172 -27.29 -19.27 9.67
N GLU A 173 -26.56 -18.90 10.72
CA GLU A 173 -26.90 -17.76 11.57
C GLU A 173 -26.68 -16.43 10.83
N GLY A 174 -25.60 -16.32 10.03
CA GLY A 174 -25.37 -15.16 9.17
C GLY A 174 -26.47 -14.98 8.11
N GLU A 175 -26.84 -16.06 7.43
CA GLU A 175 -27.96 -16.08 6.46
C GLU A 175 -29.26 -15.64 7.15
N ARG A 176 -29.57 -16.20 8.32
CA ARG A 176 -30.77 -15.83 9.09
C ARG A 176 -30.81 -14.34 9.43
N ARG A 177 -29.68 -13.73 9.81
CA ARG A 177 -29.59 -12.28 10.10
C ARG A 177 -29.79 -11.43 8.85
N LEU A 178 -29.20 -11.82 7.71
CA LEU A 178 -29.41 -11.12 6.44
C LEU A 178 -30.87 -11.16 5.99
N TYR A 179 -31.56 -12.30 6.14
CA TYR A 179 -32.97 -12.41 5.79
C TYR A 179 -33.94 -11.76 6.79
N SER A 180 -33.48 -11.46 8.01
CA SER A 180 -34.30 -10.82 9.03
C SER A 180 -34.51 -9.32 8.76
N GLY A 181 -35.76 -8.86 8.78
CA GLY A 181 -36.11 -7.45 8.58
C GLY A 181 -35.99 -6.98 7.13
N ALA A 182 -35.65 -5.71 6.93
CA ALA A 182 -35.48 -5.14 5.60
C ALA A 182 -34.29 -5.78 4.86
N GLN A 183 -34.46 -6.01 3.56
CA GLN A 183 -33.47 -6.62 2.66
C GLN A 183 -33.13 -5.68 1.50
N PRO A 184 -32.57 -4.48 1.77
CA PRO A 184 -32.10 -3.61 0.70
C PRO A 184 -30.85 -4.20 0.04
N ASP A 185 -30.64 -3.83 -1.22
CA ASP A 185 -29.39 -4.14 -1.92
C ASP A 185 -28.20 -3.56 -1.15
N GLY A 186 -27.16 -4.38 -0.97
CA GLY A 186 -25.96 -4.01 -0.22
C GLY A 186 -26.04 -4.23 1.29
N LYS A 187 -27.08 -4.87 1.84
CA LYS A 187 -27.07 -5.33 3.24
C LYS A 187 -25.94 -6.35 3.46
N PHE A 188 -25.09 -6.10 4.46
CA PHE A 188 -23.95 -6.96 4.81
C PHE A 188 -23.77 -7.06 6.33
N LEU A 189 -23.00 -8.05 6.75
CA LEU A 189 -22.58 -8.34 8.13
C LEU A 189 -21.32 -9.23 8.12
#